data_AF-J9E9N7-F1
#
_entry.id   AF-J9E9N7-F1
#
_cell.length_a   1.000
_cell.length_b   1.000
_cell.length_c   1.000
_cell.angle_alpha   90.00
_cell.angle_beta   90.00
_cell.angle_gamma   90.00
#
_symmetry.space_group_name_H-M   'P 1'
#
loop_
_entity.id
_entity.type
_entity.pdbx_description
1 polymer ?
#
loop_
_entity_poly.entity_id
_entity_poly.type
_entity_poly.pdbx_seq_one_letter_code
_entity_poly.pdbx_strand_id
1 'polypeptide(L)'
;MRTGNDSSRMLYFYGSEYLFNSLLYHAYEGDRMIVEIDENILPIQYKPIVRTSCDNSQRNNGNFVSSFCLGMLIPEIADRYPNASSSFLLLPHQIPEFRLSKDTGSIDLK
;
A
#
# COMPACT_ATOMS: atom_id res chain seq x y z
N MET A 1 34.70 7.37 3.67
CA MET A 1 34.09 6.10 4.13
C MET A 1 35.22 5.22 4.64
N ARG A 2 35.23 4.90 5.94
CA ARG A 2 36.22 3.99 6.55
C ARG A 2 35.71 2.57 6.36
N THR A 3 36.19 1.87 5.33
CA THR A 3 36.11 0.41 5.28
C THR A 3 37.17 -0.12 6.24
N GLY A 4 36.83 -0.20 7.52
CA GLY A 4 37.60 -1.01 8.46
C GLY A 4 37.65 -2.44 7.92
N ASN A 5 38.81 -3.08 8.07
CA ASN A 5 39.19 -4.37 7.52
C ASN A 5 38.37 -5.55 8.11
N ASP A 6 37.04 -5.48 8.08
CA ASP A 6 36.14 -6.55 8.50
C ASP A 6 35.83 -7.44 7.30
N SER A 7 36.66 -8.47 7.09
CA SER A 7 36.47 -9.49 6.04
C SER A 7 35.55 -10.64 6.45
N SER A 8 34.59 -10.39 7.34
CA SER A 8 33.72 -11.45 7.89
C SER A 8 32.64 -11.95 6.93
N ARG A 9 32.45 -11.30 5.77
CA ARG A 9 31.51 -11.68 4.72
C ARG A 9 32.22 -11.82 3.37
N MET A 10 31.73 -12.76 2.55
CA MET A 10 32.23 -13.01 1.20
C MET A 10 31.82 -11.94 0.19
N LEU A 11 30.76 -11.16 0.46
CA LEU A 11 30.21 -10.17 -0.45
C LEU A 11 29.60 -9.00 0.32
N TYR A 12 29.87 -7.79 -0.15
CA TYR A 12 29.29 -6.56 0.37
C TYR A 12 28.65 -5.78 -0.77
N PHE A 13 27.35 -5.53 -0.65
CA PHE A 13 26.62 -4.66 -1.56
C PHE A 13 26.51 -3.27 -0.96
N TYR A 14 26.86 -2.27 -1.76
CA TYR A 14 26.73 -0.87 -1.39
C TYR A 14 25.82 -0.18 -2.41
N GLY A 15 24.69 0.34 -1.95
CA GLY A 15 23.79 1.17 -2.73
C GLY A 15 23.83 2.60 -2.20
N SER A 16 23.97 3.57 -3.10
CA SER A 16 23.79 4.99 -2.75
C SER A 16 22.31 5.37 -2.83
N GLU A 17 21.94 6.47 -2.16
CA GLU A 17 20.60 7.04 -2.30
C GLU A 17 20.25 7.35 -3.76
N TYR A 18 21.25 7.82 -4.53
CA TYR A 18 21.09 8.09 -5.95
C TYR A 18 20.63 6.85 -6.72
N LEU A 19 21.22 5.68 -6.46
CA LEU A 19 20.83 4.44 -7.13
C LEU A 19 19.36 4.09 -6.87
N PHE A 20 18.89 4.22 -5.63
CA PHE A 20 17.51 3.95 -5.27
C PHE A 20 16.55 4.98 -5.85
N ASN A 21 16.90 6.27 -5.81
CA ASN A 21 16.10 7.34 -6.39
C ASN A 21 15.98 7.23 -7.91
N SER A 22 17.05 6.84 -8.62
CA SER A 22 16.97 6.56 -10.06
C SER A 22 16.06 5.36 -10.36
N LEU A 23 16.08 4.32 -9.54
CA LEU A 23 15.17 3.18 -9.69
C LEU A 23 13.71 3.61 -9.48
N LEU A 24 13.43 4.38 -8.43
CA LEU A 24 12.09 4.90 -8.14
C LEU A 24 11.59 5.83 -9.24
N TYR A 25 12.46 6.67 -9.81
CA TYR A 25 12.14 7.51 -10.95
C TYR A 25 11.67 6.69 -12.16
N HIS A 26 12.41 5.65 -12.53
CA HIS A 26 12.02 4.79 -13.66
C HIS A 26 10.78 3.95 -13.36
N ALA A 27 10.57 3.54 -12.11
CA ALA A 27 9.33 2.88 -11.70
C ALA A 27 8.11 3.82 -11.78
N TYR A 28 8.31 5.10 -11.45
CA TYR A 28 7.31 6.15 -11.57
C TYR A 28 6.96 6.45 -13.04
N GLU A 29 7.95 6.75 -13.87
CA GLU A 29 7.70 7.01 -15.30
C GLU A 29 7.12 5.80 -16.04
N GLY A 30 7.39 4.59 -15.56
CA GLY A 30 6.85 3.35 -16.12
C GLY A 30 5.47 2.96 -15.61
N ASP A 31 4.77 3.83 -14.85
CA ASP A 31 3.46 3.57 -14.23
C ASP A 31 3.41 2.28 -13.40
N ARG A 32 4.55 1.88 -12.82
CA ARG A 32 4.67 0.61 -12.07
C ARG A 32 4.31 0.73 -10.60
N MET A 33 4.05 1.94 -10.12
CA MET A 33 3.75 2.23 -8.72
C MET A 33 2.25 2.45 -8.50
N ILE A 34 1.41 1.70 -9.20
CA ILE A 34 -0.05 1.77 -9.10
C ILE A 34 -0.54 0.59 -8.28
N VAL A 35 -1.42 0.85 -7.30
CA VAL A 35 -2.06 -0.22 -6.53
C VAL A 35 -3.56 -0.12 -6.72
N GLU A 36 -4.13 -1.16 -7.31
CA GLU A 36 -5.58 -1.32 -7.43
C GLU A 36 -6.09 -2.20 -6.29
N ILE A 37 -7.09 -1.68 -5.57
CA ILE A 37 -7.76 -2.38 -4.49
C ILE A 37 -9.20 -2.64 -4.93
N ASP A 38 -9.47 -3.89 -5.27
CA ASP A 38 -10.79 -4.38 -5.67
C ASP A 38 -11.18 -5.61 -4.85
N GLU A 39 -12.48 -5.90 -4.79
CA GLU A 39 -13.06 -7.03 -4.08
C GLU A 39 -12.54 -8.38 -4.58
N ASN A 40 -12.15 -8.47 -5.86
CA ASN A 40 -11.65 -9.69 -6.46
C ASN A 40 -10.22 -10.03 -6.00
N ILE A 41 -9.43 -9.01 -5.70
CA ILE A 41 -8.01 -9.12 -5.32
C ILE A 41 -7.87 -9.28 -3.81
N LEU A 42 -8.81 -8.70 -3.05
CA LEU A 42 -8.79 -8.74 -1.60
C LEU A 42 -9.13 -10.14 -1.05
N PRO A 43 -8.39 -10.61 -0.02
CA PRO A 43 -8.77 -11.78 0.75
C PRO A 43 -10.19 -11.63 1.33
N ILE A 44 -10.90 -12.74 1.50
CA ILE A 44 -12.31 -12.79 1.97
C ILE A 44 -12.54 -11.94 3.23
N GLN A 45 -11.54 -11.86 4.10
CA GLN A 45 -11.58 -11.12 5.36
C GLN A 45 -11.69 -9.60 5.19
N TYR A 46 -11.19 -9.05 4.07
CA TYR A 46 -11.11 -7.61 3.80
C TYR A 46 -12.07 -7.14 2.70
N LYS A 47 -12.75 -8.07 2.01
CA LYS A 47 -13.80 -7.75 1.03
C LYS A 47 -14.87 -6.79 1.56
N PRO A 48 -15.30 -6.84 2.83
CA PRO A 48 -16.31 -5.91 3.34
C PRO A 48 -15.90 -4.44 3.19
N ILE A 49 -14.60 -4.11 3.29
CA ILE A 49 -14.08 -2.73 3.25
C ILE A 49 -14.46 -2.00 1.95
N VAL A 50 -14.52 -2.73 0.83
CA VAL A 50 -14.84 -2.17 -0.49
C VAL A 50 -16.33 -2.27 -0.86
N ARG A 51 -17.15 -2.94 -0.05
CA ARG A 51 -18.59 -3.09 -0.31
C ARG A 51 -19.37 -1.89 0.21
N THR A 52 -20.33 -1.43 -0.58
CA THR A 52 -21.22 -0.34 -0.19
C THR A 52 -22.29 -0.80 0.79
N SER A 53 -22.72 -2.08 0.73
CA SER A 53 -23.66 -2.65 1.70
C SER A 53 -22.95 -3.56 2.71
N CYS A 54 -23.29 -3.36 3.99
CA CYS A 54 -22.88 -4.23 5.08
C CYS A 54 -23.86 -5.40 5.16
N ASP A 55 -23.35 -6.62 5.11
CA ASP A 55 -24.17 -7.80 5.37
C ASP A 55 -24.22 -8.04 6.88
N ASN A 56 -25.41 -7.96 7.49
CA ASN A 56 -25.58 -8.06 8.95
C ASN A 56 -25.12 -9.42 9.53
N SER A 57 -24.90 -10.41 8.66
CA SER A 57 -24.38 -11.75 8.98
C SER A 57 -22.92 -11.76 9.47
N GLN A 58 -22.13 -10.72 9.16
CA GLN A 58 -20.70 -10.66 9.50
C GLN A 58 -20.40 -10.13 10.91
N ARG A 59 -21.41 -9.70 11.67
CA ARG A 59 -21.26 -9.28 13.08
C ARG A 59 -20.90 -10.43 14.05
N ASN A 60 -21.05 -11.69 13.63
CA ASN A 60 -20.88 -12.85 14.51
C ASN A 60 -19.47 -13.45 14.52
N ASN A 61 -18.55 -13.01 13.66
CA ASN A 61 -17.18 -13.52 13.61
C ASN A 61 -16.24 -12.42 14.10
N GLY A 62 -15.60 -12.62 15.26
CA GLY A 62 -14.93 -11.61 16.09
C GLY A 62 -13.77 -10.80 15.49
N ASN A 63 -13.62 -10.70 14.17
CA ASN A 63 -12.69 -9.80 13.50
C ASN A 63 -13.37 -8.45 13.23
N PHE A 64 -12.96 -7.43 13.97
CA PHE A 64 -13.43 -6.05 13.84
C PHE A 64 -13.38 -5.54 12.38
N VAL A 65 -12.31 -5.87 11.66
CA VAL A 65 -12.08 -5.39 10.29
C VAL A 65 -13.08 -5.97 9.28
N SER A 66 -13.59 -7.19 9.50
CA SER A 66 -14.60 -7.81 8.62
C SER A 66 -16.02 -7.31 8.90
N SER A 67 -16.23 -6.58 10.00
CA SER A 67 -17.55 -6.01 10.35
C SER A 67 -17.80 -4.64 9.72
N PHE A 68 -16.81 -4.11 9.00
CA PHE A 68 -16.80 -2.76 8.51
C PHE A 68 -16.97 -2.73 7.00
N CYS A 69 -17.95 -1.96 6.52
CA CYS A 69 -18.18 -1.72 5.10
C CYS A 69 -18.10 -0.24 4.76
N LEU A 70 -17.85 0.06 3.49
CA LEU A 70 -17.74 1.43 2.99
C LEU A 70 -19.01 2.24 3.24
N GLY A 71 -20.18 1.61 3.12
CA GLY A 71 -21.46 2.27 3.39
C GLY A 71 -21.67 2.68 4.85
N MET A 72 -21.00 2.00 5.79
CA MET A 72 -21.04 2.38 7.20
C MET A 72 -20.18 3.64 7.45
N LEU A 73 -19.10 3.80 6.68
CA LEU A 73 -18.27 5.00 6.71
C LEU A 73 -18.90 6.19 5.99
N ILE A 74 -19.46 5.94 4.81
CA ILE A 74 -20.00 6.96 3.92
C ILE A 74 -21.43 6.53 3.54
N PRO A 75 -22.43 6.87 4.38
CA PRO A 75 -23.82 6.44 4.20
C PRO A 75 -24.41 6.82 2.84
N GLU A 76 -24.04 7.99 2.33
CA GLU A 76 -24.48 8.50 1.02
C GLU A 76 -24.14 7.55 -0.14
N ILE A 77 -23.03 6.81 -0.04
CA ILE A 77 -22.63 5.83 -1.06
C ILE A 77 -23.52 4.58 -0.98
N ALA A 78 -23.90 4.16 0.23
CA ALA A 78 -24.80 3.03 0.42
C ALA A 78 -26.20 3.33 -0.14
N ASP A 79 -26.69 4.55 0.09
CA ASP A 79 -28.01 4.99 -0.37
C ASP A 79 -28.05 5.17 -1.89
N ARG A 80 -26.98 5.73 -2.48
CA ARG A 80 -26.91 5.98 -3.92
C ARG A 80 -26.53 4.74 -4.74
N TYR A 81 -25.73 3.83 -4.18
CA TYR A 81 -25.24 2.63 -4.85
C TYR A 81 -25.41 1.38 -3.96
N PRO A 82 -26.65 0.89 -3.77
CA PRO A 82 -26.90 -0.28 -2.95
C PRO A 82 -26.35 -1.56 -3.61
N ASN A 83 -25.78 -2.46 -2.81
CA ASN A 83 -25.25 -3.77 -3.23
C ASN A 83 -24.18 -3.70 -4.32
N ALA A 84 -23.35 -2.65 -4.27
CA ALA A 84 -22.23 -2.47 -5.17
C ALA A 84 -20.90 -2.70 -4.45
N SER A 85 -19.86 -2.96 -5.23
CA SER A 85 -18.46 -2.88 -4.80
C SER A 85 -17.82 -1.60 -5.31
N SER A 86 -16.79 -1.14 -4.62
CA SER A 86 -15.95 -0.01 -5.02
C SER A 86 -14.55 -0.52 -5.35
N SER A 87 -13.90 0.10 -6.33
CA SER A 87 -12.47 -0.09 -6.60
C SER A 87 -11.74 1.20 -6.22
N PHE A 88 -10.63 1.06 -5.51
CA PHE A 88 -9.76 2.17 -5.16
C PHE A 88 -8.46 2.05 -5.95
N LEU A 89 -8.10 3.14 -6.62
CA LEU A 89 -6.84 3.24 -7.35
C LEU A 89 -5.91 4.19 -6.59
N LEU A 90 -4.83 3.64 -6.03
CA LEU A 90 -3.78 4.40 -5.39
C LEU A 90 -2.73 4.74 -6.44
N LEU A 91 -2.58 6.05 -6.68
CA LEU A 91 -1.63 6.60 -7.63
C LEU A 91 -0.65 7.52 -6.89
N PRO A 92 0.66 7.43 -7.14
CA PRO A 92 1.63 8.38 -6.62
C PRO A 92 1.44 9.71 -7.34
N HIS A 93 1.27 10.79 -6.58
CA HIS A 93 1.13 12.13 -7.17
C HIS A 93 2.49 12.75 -7.52
N GLN A 94 3.54 12.31 -6.84
CA GLN A 94 4.91 12.75 -7.06
C GLN A 94 5.87 11.56 -7.03
N ILE A 95 7.08 11.79 -7.53
CA ILE A 95 8.16 10.81 -7.49
C ILE A 95 8.56 10.58 -6.02
N PRO A 96 8.52 9.33 -5.51
CA PRO A 96 8.96 9.02 -4.16
C PRO A 96 10.45 9.29 -3.96
N GLU A 97 10.81 9.75 -2.77
CA GLU A 97 12.21 10.04 -2.42
C GLU A 97 12.72 9.06 -1.36
N PHE A 98 13.80 8.35 -1.68
CA PHE A 98 14.54 7.52 -0.75
C PHE A 98 15.68 8.31 -0.11
N ARG A 99 15.76 8.24 1.22
CA ARG A 99 16.83 8.83 2.03
C ARG A 99 17.42 7.78 2.98
N LEU A 100 18.72 7.82 3.17
CA LEU A 100 19.48 6.96 4.06
C LEU A 100 20.10 7.82 5.17
N SER A 101 19.59 7.70 6.38
CA SER A 101 20.08 8.44 7.54
C SER A 101 20.58 7.47 8.60
N LYS A 102 21.87 7.53 8.96
CA LYS A 102 22.48 6.83 10.11
C LYS A 102 21.92 5.40 10.32
N ASP A 103 21.94 4.60 9.26
CA ASP A 103 21.53 3.19 9.23
C ASP A 103 20.02 2.89 9.06
N THR A 104 19.16 3.89 8.86
CA THR A 104 17.77 3.70 8.45
C THR A 104 17.50 4.27 7.05
N GLY A 105 16.85 3.46 6.22
CA GLY A 105 16.29 3.91 4.94
C GLY A 105 14.85 4.34 5.13
N SER A 106 14.49 5.51 4.63
CA SER A 106 13.12 6.01 4.60
C SER A 106 12.70 6.31 3.17
N ILE A 107 11.45 5.99 2.84
CA ILE A 107 10.81 6.38 1.58
C ILE A 107 9.70 7.37 1.93
N ASP A 108 9.77 8.55 1.33
CA ASP A 108 8.70 9.55 1.42
C ASP A 108 7.76 9.39 0.20
N LEU A 109 6.49 9.09 0.48
CA LEU A 109 5.43 8.93 -0.51
C LEU A 109 4.52 10.16 -0.40
N LYS A 110 4.45 10.96 -1.46
CA LYS A 110 3.65 12.20 -1.53
C LYS A 110 2.51 12.11 -2.53
#